data_AF-A0A7S2S234-F1
#
_entry.id   AF-A0A7S2S234-F1
#
_cell.length_a   1.000
_cell.length_b   1.000
_cell.length_c   1.000
_cell.angle_alpha   90.00
_cell.angle_beta   90.00
_cell.angle_gamma   90.00
#
_symmetry.space_group_name_H-M   'P 1'
#
loop_
_entity.id
_entity.type
_entity.pdbx_description
1 polymer ?
#
loop_
_entity_poly.entity_id
_entity_poly.type
_entity_poly.pdbx_seq_one_letter_code
_entity_poly.pdbx_strand_id
1 'polypeptide(L)'
;MGIVAGSTGDLYLHGLVGGLVLGCMAASRILLVGNVFGCSGIVKAMLKCKQAAPFVLFAGMVSGAFIARAAAPSTAVEYIGVPNWALFLMGLVVGVGTYFANGCTSGHGITGTTRLSKRSIVATAVFFVTGLVTATATDSRSWLTANTDWAPMPWVAVAYTSLGAIGCLIVLAILGKNKVLSDKVVVLMVDFVVGAGFSFGLVISGMNRPTIVLDFLNLRGFSNSEWNGALACVLGGAILVCVILYYGYGIHSHETTFLGEKVSLPSLKGAVDARLVVGSFMFGIGWGLSGICPGPGVTLLAYTNAVPGLCAYGGIILGQVVGSAFDRFKTPREKITTASEDEVPAKNTEGIP
;
A
#
# COMPACT_ATOMS: atom_id res chain seq x y z
N MET A 1 -31.66 9.58 -11.31
CA MET A 1 -30.53 9.39 -12.24
C MET A 1 -30.11 7.94 -12.15
N GLY A 2 -30.35 7.14 -13.20
CA GLY A 2 -30.05 5.71 -13.18
C GLY A 2 -28.55 5.47 -13.07
N ILE A 3 -28.14 4.51 -12.25
CA ILE A 3 -26.76 4.03 -12.17
C ILE A 3 -26.50 3.29 -13.49
N VAL A 4 -25.76 3.90 -14.41
CA VAL A 4 -25.32 3.22 -15.63
C VAL A 4 -24.16 2.31 -15.21
N ALA A 5 -24.38 0.99 -15.24
CA ALA A 5 -23.32 0.01 -15.05
C ALA A 5 -22.24 0.25 -16.13
N GLY A 6 -20.98 0.39 -15.71
CA GLY A 6 -19.89 0.65 -16.64
C GLY A 6 -19.59 -0.58 -17.50
N SER A 7 -19.16 -0.37 -18.73
CA SER A 7 -18.73 -1.48 -19.59
C SER A 7 -17.39 -2.08 -19.10
N THR A 8 -17.08 -3.32 -19.48
CA THR A 8 -15.78 -3.94 -19.19
C THR A 8 -14.60 -3.10 -19.73
N GLY A 9 -14.80 -2.43 -20.87
CA GLY A 9 -13.81 -1.51 -21.44
C GLY A 9 -13.56 -0.29 -20.57
N ASP A 10 -14.62 0.26 -19.97
CA ASP A 10 -14.50 1.38 -19.03
C ASP A 10 -13.73 0.97 -17.77
N LEU A 11 -13.96 -0.24 -17.26
CA LEU A 11 -13.24 -0.76 -16.10
C LEU A 11 -11.72 -0.88 -16.37
N TYR A 12 -11.31 -1.35 -17.54
CA TYR A 12 -9.89 -1.43 -17.90
C TYR A 12 -9.24 -0.06 -18.01
N LEU A 13 -9.94 0.91 -18.61
CA LEU A 13 -9.45 2.28 -18.71
C LEU A 13 -9.33 2.95 -17.33
N HIS A 14 -10.33 2.78 -16.47
CA HIS A 14 -10.28 3.25 -15.09
C HIS A 14 -9.19 2.53 -14.28
N GLY A 15 -8.99 1.24 -14.52
CA GLY A 15 -7.89 0.45 -13.96
C GLY A 15 -6.54 1.05 -14.34
N LEU A 16 -6.32 1.33 -15.63
CA LEU A 16 -5.10 1.96 -16.12
C LEU A 16 -4.89 3.34 -15.51
N VAL A 17 -5.89 4.22 -15.57
CA VAL A 17 -5.79 5.59 -15.04
C VAL A 17 -5.58 5.59 -13.52
N GLY A 18 -6.32 4.75 -12.79
CA GLY A 18 -6.10 4.55 -11.36
C GLY A 18 -4.67 4.06 -11.08
N GLY A 19 -4.16 3.13 -11.88
CA GLY A 19 -2.76 2.68 -11.86
C GLY A 19 -1.77 3.83 -12.03
N LEU A 20 -1.97 4.69 -13.04
CA LEU A 20 -1.12 5.87 -13.26
C LEU A 20 -1.12 6.79 -12.02
N VAL A 21 -2.29 7.05 -11.43
CA VAL A 21 -2.41 7.86 -10.20
C VAL A 21 -1.66 7.22 -9.03
N LEU A 22 -1.80 5.90 -8.82
CA LEU A 22 -1.08 5.16 -7.78
C LEU A 22 0.44 5.26 -7.98
N GLY A 23 0.90 5.10 -9.21
CA GLY A 23 2.31 5.22 -9.60
C GLY A 23 2.86 6.62 -9.36
N CYS A 24 2.10 7.66 -9.74
CA CYS A 24 2.45 9.06 -9.48
C CYS A 24 2.61 9.31 -7.98
N MET A 25 1.63 8.94 -7.16
CA MET A 25 1.67 9.19 -5.71
C MET A 25 2.81 8.43 -5.04
N ALA A 26 3.02 7.16 -5.41
CA ALA A 26 4.13 6.36 -4.88
C ALA A 26 5.50 6.94 -5.26
N ALA A 27 5.67 7.41 -6.50
CA ALA A 27 6.91 8.03 -6.97
C ALA A 27 7.14 9.41 -6.34
N SER A 28 6.12 10.25 -6.22
CA SER A 28 6.20 11.56 -5.56
C SER A 28 6.70 11.43 -4.12
N ARG A 29 6.26 10.40 -3.39
CA ARG A 29 6.75 10.14 -2.04
C ARG A 29 8.25 9.84 -2.00
N ILE A 30 8.74 9.04 -2.96
CA ILE A 30 10.16 8.75 -3.07
C ILE A 30 10.93 10.03 -3.42
N LEU A 31 10.42 10.84 -4.35
CA LEU A 31 11.08 12.09 -4.79
C LEU A 31 11.17 13.17 -3.71
N LEU A 32 10.12 13.32 -2.90
CA LEU A 32 10.02 14.40 -1.91
C LEU A 32 10.51 13.95 -0.53
N VAL A 33 10.10 12.76 -0.09
CA VAL A 33 10.37 12.25 1.27
C VAL A 33 11.50 11.21 1.30
N GLY A 34 11.83 10.57 0.17
CA GLY A 34 12.97 9.63 0.09
C GLY A 34 12.65 8.23 0.59
N ASN A 35 11.38 7.98 0.93
CA ASN A 35 10.93 6.71 1.49
C ASN A 35 9.97 6.00 0.53
N VAL A 36 10.15 4.69 0.38
CA VAL A 36 9.28 3.85 -0.45
C VAL A 36 7.87 3.79 0.14
N PHE A 37 6.86 3.92 -0.71
CA PHE A 37 5.47 3.72 -0.33
C PHE A 37 5.13 2.22 -0.20
N GLY A 38 4.45 1.83 0.89
CA GLY A 38 3.96 0.46 1.06
C GLY A 38 2.96 0.33 2.21
N CYS A 39 1.74 -0.10 1.91
CA CYS A 39 0.62 -0.09 2.87
C CYS A 39 0.89 -0.94 4.13
N SER A 40 1.46 -2.14 3.97
CA SER A 40 1.83 -2.98 5.12
C SER A 40 2.97 -2.38 5.95
N GLY A 41 3.85 -1.61 5.33
CA GLY A 41 4.94 -0.90 6.01
C GLY A 41 4.42 0.22 6.90
N ILE A 42 3.36 0.91 6.47
CA ILE A 42 2.67 1.95 7.25
C ILE A 42 2.15 1.37 8.56
N VAL A 43 1.37 0.28 8.49
CA VAL A 43 0.80 -0.36 9.69
C VAL A 43 1.91 -0.84 10.63
N LYS A 44 2.93 -1.50 10.09
CA LYS A 44 4.10 -1.95 10.87
C LYS A 44 4.84 -0.78 11.54
N ALA A 45 4.92 0.37 10.89
CA ALA A 45 5.55 1.56 11.45
C ALA A 45 4.67 2.25 12.51
N MET A 46 3.35 2.28 12.33
CA MET A 46 2.39 2.74 13.33
C MET A 46 2.48 1.90 14.60
N LEU A 47 2.57 0.56 14.50
CA LEU A 47 2.71 -0.34 15.65
C LEU A 47 3.98 -0.08 16.49
N LYS A 48 4.98 0.60 15.93
CA LYS A 48 6.19 1.01 16.67
C LYS A 48 6.02 2.32 17.43
N CYS A 49 5.03 3.16 17.08
CA CYS A 49 4.73 4.46 17.69
C CYS A 49 5.93 5.41 17.83
N LYS A 50 6.94 5.33 16.95
CA LYS A 50 8.16 6.15 17.04
C LYS A 50 8.12 7.45 16.23
N GLN A 51 7.24 7.54 15.23
CA GLN A 51 7.21 8.61 14.25
C GLN A 51 5.76 8.97 13.93
N ALA A 52 5.48 10.24 13.67
CA ALA A 52 4.15 10.71 13.28
C ALA A 52 3.81 10.41 11.81
N ALA A 53 4.82 10.36 10.93
CA ALA A 53 4.64 10.21 9.48
C ALA A 53 3.75 9.02 9.05
N PRO A 54 3.90 7.79 9.60
CA PRO A 54 3.01 6.67 9.27
C PRO A 54 1.54 6.93 9.61
N PHE A 55 1.26 7.60 10.73
CA PHE A 55 -0.11 7.94 11.13
C PHE A 55 -0.72 8.97 10.19
N VAL A 56 0.06 9.97 9.77
CA VAL A 56 -0.41 11.01 8.85
C VAL A 56 -0.66 10.43 7.45
N LEU A 57 0.23 9.56 6.97
CA LEU A 57 0.06 8.85 5.70
C LEU A 57 -1.20 7.95 5.73
N PHE A 58 -1.42 7.22 6.84
CA PHE A 58 -2.63 6.42 7.04
C PHE A 58 -3.90 7.28 7.10
N ALA A 59 -3.86 8.40 7.84
CA ALA A 59 -4.97 9.35 7.91
C ALA A 59 -5.29 9.90 6.52
N GLY A 60 -4.27 10.25 5.73
CA GLY A 60 -4.41 10.62 4.32
C GLY A 60 -5.14 9.55 3.53
N MET A 61 -4.74 8.27 3.66
CA MET A 61 -5.44 7.16 2.97
C MET A 61 -6.91 7.05 3.36
N VAL A 62 -7.23 7.16 4.65
CA VAL A 62 -8.62 7.16 5.11
C VAL A 62 -9.38 8.36 4.50
N SER A 63 -8.83 9.57 4.59
CA SER A 63 -9.42 10.78 4.01
C SER A 63 -9.63 10.67 2.49
N GLY A 64 -8.68 10.09 1.75
CA GLY A 64 -8.80 9.87 0.30
C GLY A 64 -9.96 8.95 -0.07
N ALA A 65 -10.24 7.93 0.74
CA ALA A 65 -11.40 7.05 0.53
C ALA A 65 -12.72 7.79 0.77
N PHE A 66 -12.79 8.66 1.78
CA PHE A 66 -13.96 9.52 2.01
C PHE A 66 -14.17 10.55 0.90
N ILE A 67 -13.08 11.16 0.39
CA ILE A 67 -13.13 12.08 -0.75
C ILE A 67 -13.66 11.35 -1.99
N ALA A 68 -13.16 10.14 -2.26
CA ALA A 68 -13.61 9.34 -3.39
C ALA A 68 -15.11 9.01 -3.30
N ARG A 69 -15.57 8.61 -2.11
CA ARG A 69 -16.98 8.36 -1.83
C ARG A 69 -17.84 9.60 -2.02
N ALA A 70 -17.41 10.75 -1.52
CA ALA A 70 -18.14 12.01 -1.68
C ALA A 70 -18.24 12.43 -3.15
N ALA A 71 -17.17 12.21 -3.92
CA ALA A 71 -17.10 12.55 -5.33
C ALA A 71 -17.90 11.60 -6.24
N ALA A 72 -18.07 10.32 -5.83
CA ALA A 72 -18.88 9.35 -6.56
C ALA A 72 -19.55 8.36 -5.60
N PRO A 73 -20.72 8.70 -5.02
CA PRO A 73 -21.43 7.83 -4.08
C PRO A 73 -21.79 6.47 -4.65
N SER A 74 -21.97 6.37 -5.97
CA SER A 74 -22.23 5.12 -6.72
C SER A 74 -21.08 4.11 -6.65
N THR A 75 -19.86 4.55 -6.31
CA THR A 75 -18.69 3.65 -6.18
C THR A 75 -18.68 2.86 -4.87
N ALA A 76 -19.65 3.10 -3.97
CA ALA A 76 -19.74 2.44 -2.68
C ALA A 76 -19.76 0.91 -2.80
N VAL A 77 -18.97 0.26 -1.94
CA VAL A 77 -18.84 -1.20 -1.90
C VAL A 77 -19.58 -1.72 -0.68
N GLU A 78 -20.46 -2.69 -0.91
CA GLU A 78 -21.09 -3.47 0.15
C GLU A 78 -20.65 -4.93 0.04
N TYR A 79 -20.24 -5.49 1.18
CA TYR A 79 -19.98 -6.92 1.33
C TYR A 79 -21.27 -7.62 1.67
N ILE A 80 -21.69 -8.53 0.80
CA ILE A 80 -22.84 -9.40 1.05
C ILE A 80 -22.29 -10.84 1.10
N GLY A 81 -22.89 -11.68 1.95
CA GLY A 81 -22.66 -13.13 1.92
C GLY A 81 -21.45 -13.69 2.69
N VAL A 82 -20.51 -12.87 3.19
CA VAL A 82 -19.36 -13.38 3.98
C VAL A 82 -19.51 -13.02 5.46
N PRO A 83 -19.41 -13.98 6.40
CA PRO A 83 -19.51 -13.67 7.81
C PRO A 83 -18.27 -12.91 8.30
N ASN A 84 -18.47 -11.94 9.17
CA ASN A 84 -17.43 -11.03 9.69
C ASN A 84 -16.21 -11.76 10.29
N TRP A 85 -16.43 -12.89 10.96
CA TRP A 85 -15.32 -13.69 11.53
C TRP A 85 -14.42 -14.27 10.43
N ALA A 86 -14.97 -14.65 9.28
CA ALA A 86 -14.18 -15.20 8.18
C ALA A 86 -13.33 -14.09 7.54
N LEU A 87 -13.89 -12.90 7.34
CA LEU A 87 -13.14 -11.72 6.90
C LEU A 87 -11.99 -11.39 7.85
N PHE A 88 -12.24 -11.48 9.16
CA PHE A 88 -11.22 -11.30 10.19
C PHE A 88 -10.09 -12.33 10.09
N LEU A 89 -10.41 -13.62 9.95
CA LEU A 89 -9.40 -14.68 9.82
C LEU A 89 -8.59 -14.56 8.52
N MET A 90 -9.24 -14.27 7.40
CA MET A 90 -8.55 -14.04 6.12
C MET A 90 -7.63 -12.82 6.22
N GLY A 91 -8.13 -11.73 6.83
CA GLY A 91 -7.34 -10.55 7.15
C GLY A 91 -6.13 -10.87 8.04
N LEU A 92 -6.30 -11.72 9.05
CA LEU A 92 -5.21 -12.17 9.93
C LEU A 92 -4.12 -12.89 9.15
N VAL A 93 -4.47 -13.80 8.24
CA VAL A 93 -3.50 -14.49 7.38
C VAL A 93 -2.76 -13.49 6.48
N VAL A 94 -3.46 -12.52 5.89
CA VAL A 94 -2.85 -11.41 5.13
C VAL A 94 -1.89 -10.59 6.01
N GLY A 95 -2.29 -10.27 7.24
CA GLY A 95 -1.47 -9.53 8.20
C GLY A 95 -0.16 -10.25 8.53
N VAL A 96 -0.25 -11.53 8.91
CA VAL A 96 0.93 -12.37 9.22
C VAL A 96 1.84 -12.50 7.99
N GLY A 97 1.27 -12.80 6.82
CA GLY A 97 2.02 -12.94 5.58
C GLY A 97 2.78 -11.66 5.20
N THR A 98 2.08 -10.51 5.20
CA THR A 98 2.72 -9.23 4.87
C THR A 98 3.76 -8.78 5.89
N TYR A 99 3.62 -9.20 7.16
CA TYR A 99 4.64 -8.96 8.18
C TYR A 99 5.94 -9.72 7.88
N PHE A 100 5.85 -11.03 7.58
CA PHE A 100 7.02 -11.86 7.27
C PHE A 100 7.63 -11.53 5.91
N ALA A 101 6.81 -11.24 4.89
CA ALA A 101 7.29 -10.75 3.60
C ALA A 101 7.95 -9.36 3.72
N ASN A 102 7.65 -8.61 4.79
CA ASN A 102 8.07 -7.22 4.98
C ASN A 102 7.61 -6.33 3.81
N GLY A 103 6.37 -6.55 3.36
CA GLY A 103 5.78 -5.85 2.23
C GLY A 103 4.47 -6.50 1.76
N CYS A 104 3.78 -5.82 0.84
CA CYS A 104 2.56 -6.28 0.17
C CYS A 104 2.60 -5.86 -1.30
N THR A 105 1.48 -5.96 -2.03
CA THR A 105 1.39 -5.64 -3.46
C THR A 105 1.90 -4.24 -3.81
N SER A 106 1.62 -3.21 -2.98
CA SER A 106 2.13 -1.85 -3.25
C SER A 106 3.63 -1.68 -3.01
N GLY A 107 4.18 -2.37 -2.01
CA GLY A 107 5.61 -2.30 -1.66
C GLY A 107 6.51 -3.20 -2.52
N HIS A 108 6.06 -4.42 -2.82
CA HIS A 108 6.81 -5.36 -3.65
C HIS A 108 6.40 -5.27 -5.12
N GLY A 109 5.10 -5.31 -5.40
CA GLY A 109 4.57 -5.40 -6.76
C GLY A 109 4.59 -4.10 -7.57
N ILE A 110 4.55 -2.94 -6.92
CA ILE A 110 4.67 -1.62 -7.60
C ILE A 110 6.07 -1.05 -7.37
N THR A 111 6.39 -0.61 -6.15
CA THR A 111 7.64 0.11 -5.90
C THR A 111 8.89 -0.79 -5.87
N GLY A 112 8.73 -2.08 -5.59
CA GLY A 112 9.85 -3.02 -5.50
C GLY A 112 10.30 -3.60 -6.84
N THR A 113 9.35 -3.99 -7.69
CA THR A 113 9.55 -4.53 -9.06
C THR A 113 10.07 -3.47 -10.01
N THR A 114 9.56 -2.24 -9.93
CA THR A 114 10.04 -1.08 -10.72
C THR A 114 11.53 -0.83 -10.51
N ARG A 115 12.01 -1.02 -9.28
CA ARG A 115 13.43 -0.91 -8.92
C ARG A 115 14.26 -2.13 -9.31
N LEU A 116 13.67 -3.16 -9.92
CA LEU A 116 14.31 -4.43 -10.30
C LEU A 116 14.96 -5.16 -9.11
N SER A 117 14.40 -5.03 -7.91
CA SER A 117 14.89 -5.75 -6.73
C SER A 117 14.57 -7.24 -6.85
N LYS A 118 15.61 -8.10 -6.81
CA LYS A 118 15.45 -9.57 -6.84
C LYS A 118 14.49 -10.05 -5.75
N ARG A 119 14.64 -9.50 -4.53
CA ARG A 119 13.77 -9.77 -3.37
C ARG A 119 12.30 -9.51 -3.71
N SER A 120 12.00 -8.36 -4.29
CA SER A 120 10.63 -7.96 -4.61
C SER A 120 10.02 -8.73 -5.77
N ILE A 121 10.81 -9.05 -6.80
CA ILE A 121 10.36 -9.88 -7.92
C ILE A 121 9.97 -11.28 -7.42
N VAL A 122 10.84 -11.92 -6.63
CA VAL A 122 10.55 -13.24 -6.05
C VAL A 122 9.34 -13.20 -5.13
N ALA A 123 9.27 -12.20 -4.23
CA ALA A 123 8.12 -12.03 -3.35
C ALA A 123 6.81 -11.91 -4.14
N THR A 124 6.84 -11.11 -5.22
CA THR A 124 5.71 -10.86 -6.11
C THR A 124 5.27 -12.12 -6.83
N ALA A 125 6.21 -12.85 -7.43
CA ALA A 125 5.91 -14.13 -8.08
C ALA A 125 5.26 -15.12 -7.10
N VAL A 126 5.82 -15.27 -5.90
CA VAL A 126 5.31 -16.23 -4.90
C VAL A 126 3.89 -15.89 -4.48
N PHE A 127 3.60 -14.64 -4.08
CA PHE A 127 2.25 -14.31 -3.61
C PHE A 127 1.23 -14.29 -4.74
N PHE A 128 1.62 -13.93 -5.98
CA PHE A 128 0.70 -13.97 -7.13
C PHE A 128 0.33 -15.40 -7.48
N VAL A 129 1.33 -16.29 -7.63
CA VAL A 129 1.08 -17.71 -7.93
C VAL A 129 0.26 -18.35 -6.82
N THR A 130 0.61 -18.10 -5.56
CA THR A 130 -0.14 -18.67 -4.43
C THR A 130 -1.57 -18.13 -4.37
N GLY A 131 -1.77 -16.83 -4.62
CA GLY A 131 -3.09 -16.21 -4.65
C GLY A 131 -3.96 -16.74 -5.78
N LEU A 132 -3.39 -16.91 -6.97
CA LEU A 132 -4.04 -17.51 -8.13
C LEU A 132 -4.46 -18.95 -7.85
N VAL A 133 -3.53 -19.77 -7.33
CA VAL A 133 -3.82 -21.17 -6.97
C VAL A 133 -4.89 -21.23 -5.90
N THR A 134 -4.79 -20.40 -4.86
CA THR A 134 -5.76 -20.37 -3.76
C THR A 134 -7.14 -19.98 -4.29
N ALA A 135 -7.28 -18.81 -4.94
CA ALA A 135 -8.55 -18.32 -5.46
C ALA A 135 -9.22 -19.32 -6.42
N THR A 136 -8.44 -19.98 -7.28
CA THR A 136 -8.93 -20.97 -8.25
C THR A 136 -9.30 -22.30 -7.58
N ALA A 137 -8.51 -22.77 -6.62
CA ALA A 137 -8.76 -24.05 -5.93
C ALA A 137 -9.98 -23.95 -5.01
N THR A 138 -10.08 -22.83 -4.30
CA THR A 138 -11.14 -22.59 -3.34
C THR A 138 -12.39 -22.04 -4.02
N ASP A 139 -12.29 -21.48 -5.23
CA ASP A 139 -13.38 -20.78 -5.91
C ASP A 139 -13.89 -19.59 -5.10
N SER A 140 -12.95 -18.78 -4.59
CA SER A 140 -13.26 -17.70 -3.65
C SER A 140 -14.31 -16.71 -4.14
N ARG A 141 -14.47 -16.63 -5.46
CA ARG A 141 -15.43 -15.76 -6.12
C ARG A 141 -16.89 -16.14 -5.86
N SER A 142 -17.20 -17.42 -5.63
CA SER A 142 -18.58 -17.88 -5.47
C SER A 142 -19.20 -17.52 -4.13
N TRP A 143 -18.41 -17.39 -3.05
CA TRP A 143 -18.90 -16.97 -1.74
C TRP A 143 -18.69 -15.48 -1.41
N LEU A 144 -17.82 -14.78 -2.14
CA LEU A 144 -17.65 -13.33 -2.02
C LEU A 144 -18.59 -12.61 -2.97
N THR A 145 -19.86 -12.48 -2.56
CA THR A 145 -20.86 -11.65 -3.25
C THR A 145 -20.78 -10.20 -2.76
N ALA A 146 -19.69 -9.49 -3.05
CA ALA A 146 -19.78 -8.02 -2.98
C ALA A 146 -20.66 -7.51 -4.14
N ASN A 147 -21.38 -6.40 -3.97
CA ASN A 147 -22.19 -5.81 -5.06
C ASN A 147 -21.35 -5.76 -6.36
N THR A 148 -21.80 -6.51 -7.37
CA THR A 148 -21.08 -6.75 -8.63
C THR A 148 -21.11 -5.52 -9.55
N ASP A 149 -22.01 -4.59 -9.29
CA ASP A 149 -22.18 -3.40 -10.12
C ASP A 149 -21.06 -2.41 -9.83
N TRP A 150 -19.99 -2.55 -10.59
CA TRP A 150 -18.97 -1.53 -10.68
C TRP A 150 -19.56 -0.31 -11.38
N ALA A 151 -19.58 0.82 -10.66
CA ALA A 151 -19.94 2.11 -11.22
C ALA A 151 -18.66 2.87 -11.56
N PRO A 152 -18.49 3.36 -12.80
CA PRO A 152 -17.36 4.18 -13.16
C PRO A 152 -17.36 5.47 -12.35
N MET A 153 -16.16 5.92 -11.96
CA MET A 153 -16.01 7.22 -11.36
C MET A 153 -16.12 8.29 -12.45
N PRO A 154 -16.89 9.38 -12.26
CA PRO A 154 -16.98 10.42 -13.28
C PRO A 154 -15.58 10.97 -13.61
N TRP A 155 -15.20 10.98 -14.89
CA TRP A 155 -13.88 11.46 -15.32
C TRP A 155 -13.53 12.87 -14.83
N VAL A 156 -14.54 13.71 -14.68
CA VAL A 156 -14.43 15.05 -14.10
C VAL A 156 -13.92 14.99 -12.65
N ALA A 157 -14.48 14.10 -11.84
CA ALA A 157 -14.03 13.87 -10.47
C ALA A 157 -12.60 13.32 -10.44
N VAL A 158 -12.28 12.37 -11.34
CA VAL A 158 -10.93 11.82 -11.50
C VAL A 158 -9.92 12.92 -11.82
N ALA A 159 -10.24 13.80 -12.77
CA ALA A 159 -9.37 14.89 -13.21
C ALA A 159 -9.12 15.92 -12.09
N TYR A 160 -10.17 16.47 -11.47
CA TYR A 160 -10.02 17.52 -10.47
C TYR A 160 -9.24 17.07 -9.23
N THR A 161 -9.51 15.87 -8.74
CA THR A 161 -8.84 15.33 -7.55
C THR A 161 -7.40 14.95 -7.83
N SER A 162 -7.10 14.35 -8.99
CA SER A 162 -5.74 13.98 -9.38
C SER A 162 -4.88 15.21 -9.66
N LEU A 163 -5.41 16.19 -10.39
CA LEU A 163 -4.72 17.46 -10.64
C LEU A 163 -4.56 18.27 -9.37
N GLY A 164 -5.57 18.28 -8.49
CA GLY A 164 -5.50 18.91 -7.18
C GLY A 164 -4.39 18.31 -6.30
N ALA A 165 -4.31 16.97 -6.23
CA ALA A 165 -3.25 16.29 -5.49
C ALA A 165 -1.85 16.63 -6.04
N ILE A 166 -1.68 16.60 -7.37
CA ILE A 166 -0.41 16.98 -8.02
C ILE A 166 -0.07 18.45 -7.74
N GLY A 167 -1.04 19.36 -7.86
CA GLY A 167 -0.88 20.78 -7.54
C GLY A 167 -0.45 21.00 -6.10
N CYS A 168 -1.09 20.32 -5.14
CA CYS A 168 -0.69 20.34 -3.73
C CYS A 168 0.75 19.87 -3.54
N LEU A 169 1.16 18.78 -4.19
CA LEU A 169 2.54 18.28 -4.10
C LEU A 169 3.56 19.26 -4.67
N ILE A 170 3.25 19.91 -5.79
CA ILE A 170 4.11 20.95 -6.40
C ILE A 170 4.25 22.13 -5.45
N VAL A 171 3.14 22.64 -4.92
CA VAL A 171 3.15 23.76 -3.95
C VAL A 171 3.98 23.39 -2.71
N LEU A 172 3.76 22.20 -2.14
CA LEU A 172 4.53 21.73 -0.98
C LEU A 172 6.02 21.58 -1.29
N ALA A 173 6.38 21.11 -2.48
CA ALA A 173 7.78 21.04 -2.91
C ALA A 173 8.42 22.43 -3.02
N ILE A 174 7.69 23.43 -3.55
CA ILE A 174 8.15 24.82 -3.63
C ILE A 174 8.30 25.42 -2.23
N LEU A 175 7.30 25.25 -1.35
CA LEU A 175 7.33 25.77 0.02
C LEU A 175 8.48 25.16 0.84
N GLY A 176 8.73 23.86 0.69
CA GLY A 176 9.85 23.18 1.34
C GLY A 176 11.21 23.61 0.79
N LYS A 177 11.34 23.74 -0.53
CA LYS A 177 12.59 24.22 -1.16
C LYS A 177 12.93 25.66 -0.74
N ASN A 178 11.93 26.52 -0.65
CA ASN A 178 12.09 27.91 -0.23
C ASN A 178 12.16 28.06 1.30
N LYS A 179 12.15 26.95 2.06
CA LYS A 179 12.18 26.92 3.54
C LYS A 179 11.11 27.81 4.20
N VAL A 180 9.97 27.99 3.53
CA VAL A 180 8.81 28.74 4.07
C VAL A 180 8.19 27.98 5.24
N LEU A 181 8.17 26.65 5.14
CA LEU A 181 7.75 25.74 6.20
C LEU A 181 8.94 24.87 6.63
N SER A 182 8.90 24.38 7.87
CA SER A 182 9.86 23.40 8.35
C SER A 182 9.77 22.10 7.55
N ASP A 183 10.92 21.48 7.24
CA ASP A 183 11.02 20.23 6.48
C ASP A 183 10.13 19.13 7.07
N LYS A 184 10.05 19.03 8.40
CA LYS A 184 9.17 18.08 9.10
C LYS A 184 7.69 18.28 8.74
N VAL A 185 7.23 19.53 8.69
CA VAL A 185 5.84 19.86 8.37
C VAL A 185 5.55 19.52 6.91
N VAL A 186 6.45 19.90 6.00
CA VAL A 186 6.31 19.60 4.57
C VAL A 186 6.25 18.09 4.33
N VAL A 187 7.13 17.31 4.95
CA VAL A 187 7.13 15.85 4.85
C VAL A 187 5.80 15.25 5.31
N LEU A 188 5.26 15.71 6.45
CA LEU A 188 3.96 15.23 6.94
C LEU A 188 2.81 15.60 5.99
N MET A 189 2.80 16.81 5.45
CA MET A 189 1.78 17.24 4.48
C MET A 189 1.88 16.46 3.17
N VAL A 190 3.09 16.20 2.68
CA VAL A 190 3.33 15.36 1.50
C VAL A 190 2.81 13.94 1.77
N ASP A 191 3.13 13.35 2.91
CA ASP A 191 2.63 12.03 3.28
C ASP A 191 1.09 12.00 3.35
N PHE A 192 0.45 13.04 3.90
CA PHE A 192 -1.01 13.13 3.88
C PHE A 192 -1.59 13.14 2.46
N VAL A 193 -1.06 14.01 1.58
CA VAL A 193 -1.53 14.16 0.18
C VAL A 193 -1.28 12.90 -0.62
N VAL A 194 -0.11 12.28 -0.48
CA VAL A 194 0.22 11.00 -1.11
C VAL A 194 -0.73 9.91 -0.64
N GLY A 195 -1.00 9.81 0.67
CA GLY A 195 -1.93 8.84 1.22
C GLY A 195 -3.34 9.00 0.63
N ALA A 196 -3.84 10.24 0.59
CA ALA A 196 -5.14 10.56 0.03
C ALA A 196 -5.23 10.24 -1.47
N GLY A 197 -4.25 10.68 -2.26
CA GLY A 197 -4.21 10.40 -3.69
C GLY A 197 -4.05 8.91 -3.99
N PHE A 198 -3.26 8.18 -3.20
CA PHE A 198 -3.10 6.73 -3.37
C PHE A 198 -4.42 5.99 -3.11
N SER A 199 -5.11 6.34 -2.02
CA SER A 199 -6.43 5.77 -1.70
C SER A 199 -7.48 6.11 -2.76
N PHE A 200 -7.47 7.34 -3.25
CA PHE A 200 -8.32 7.75 -4.35
C PHE A 200 -8.06 6.94 -5.63
N GLY A 201 -6.79 6.70 -5.98
CA GLY A 201 -6.38 5.83 -7.09
C GLY A 201 -6.88 4.39 -6.94
N LEU A 202 -6.94 3.85 -5.72
CA LEU A 202 -7.52 2.52 -5.44
C LEU A 202 -9.02 2.46 -5.73
N VAL A 203 -9.75 3.57 -5.50
CA VAL A 203 -11.19 3.64 -5.79
C VAL A 203 -11.44 3.81 -7.28
N ILE A 204 -10.68 4.68 -7.97
CA ILE A 204 -10.78 4.85 -9.43
C ILE A 204 -10.58 3.50 -10.13
N SER A 205 -9.53 2.78 -9.74
CA SER A 205 -9.18 1.49 -10.35
C SER A 205 -10.14 0.33 -10.02
N GLY A 206 -11.08 0.53 -9.09
CA GLY A 206 -11.94 -0.55 -8.59
C GLY A 206 -11.23 -1.56 -7.69
N MET A 207 -9.95 -1.35 -7.35
CA MET A 207 -9.18 -2.27 -6.49
C MET A 207 -9.64 -2.27 -5.03
N ASN A 208 -10.55 -1.37 -4.65
CA ASN A 208 -11.28 -1.41 -3.39
C ASN A 208 -12.35 -2.52 -3.34
N ARG A 209 -12.68 -3.16 -4.48
CA ARG A 209 -13.63 -4.28 -4.57
C ARG A 209 -12.87 -5.61 -4.66
N PRO A 210 -13.07 -6.53 -3.72
CA PRO A 210 -12.40 -7.82 -3.79
C PRO A 210 -12.87 -8.69 -4.95
N THR A 211 -14.09 -8.50 -5.43
CA THR A 211 -14.61 -9.23 -6.60
C THR A 211 -13.74 -8.99 -7.83
N ILE A 212 -13.40 -7.73 -8.12
CA ILE A 212 -12.52 -7.39 -9.26
C ILE A 212 -11.13 -8.03 -9.12
N VAL A 213 -10.62 -8.10 -7.89
CA VAL A 213 -9.33 -8.75 -7.60
C VAL A 213 -9.41 -10.27 -7.78
N LEU A 214 -10.49 -10.89 -7.31
CA LEU A 214 -10.69 -12.34 -7.41
C LEU A 214 -11.03 -12.78 -8.83
N ASP A 215 -11.74 -11.97 -9.61
CA ASP A 215 -12.03 -12.22 -11.02
C ASP A 215 -10.73 -12.28 -11.85
N PHE A 216 -9.69 -11.56 -11.44
CA PHE A 216 -8.36 -11.69 -12.02
C PHE A 216 -7.62 -12.95 -11.57
N LEU A 217 -7.79 -13.39 -10.32
CA LEU A 217 -7.06 -14.52 -9.75
C LEU A 217 -7.68 -15.89 -10.02
N ASN A 218 -8.99 -15.93 -10.25
CA ASN A 218 -9.71 -17.17 -10.48
C ASN A 218 -9.55 -17.61 -11.93
N LEU A 219 -8.65 -18.57 -12.19
CA LEU A 219 -8.42 -19.08 -13.54
C LEU A 219 -9.62 -19.86 -14.10
N ARG A 220 -10.57 -20.30 -13.25
CA ARG A 220 -11.82 -20.92 -13.74
C ARG A 220 -12.63 -19.93 -14.59
N GLY A 221 -12.49 -18.63 -14.33
CA GLY A 221 -13.09 -17.57 -15.12
C GLY A 221 -12.65 -17.57 -16.59
N PHE A 222 -11.46 -18.09 -16.93
CA PHE A 222 -11.02 -18.22 -18.33
C PHE A 222 -11.90 -19.20 -19.11
N SER A 223 -12.35 -20.28 -18.46
CA SER A 223 -13.22 -21.28 -19.09
C SER A 223 -14.63 -20.75 -19.33
N ASN A 224 -15.10 -19.81 -18.51
CA ASN A 224 -16.47 -19.29 -18.53
C ASN A 224 -16.58 -17.86 -19.12
N SER A 225 -15.48 -17.30 -19.65
CA SER A 225 -15.40 -15.90 -20.13
C SER A 225 -15.70 -14.82 -19.07
N GLU A 226 -15.57 -15.15 -17.78
CA GLU A 226 -15.80 -14.23 -16.65
C GLU A 226 -14.50 -13.62 -16.10
N TRP A 227 -13.35 -14.00 -16.65
CA TRP A 227 -12.04 -13.51 -16.20
C TRP A 227 -11.84 -12.02 -16.54
N ASN A 228 -11.34 -11.27 -15.56
CA ASN A 228 -11.22 -9.81 -15.65
C ASN A 228 -9.76 -9.34 -15.54
N GLY A 229 -9.26 -8.71 -16.60
CA GLY A 229 -7.87 -8.22 -16.70
C GLY A 229 -7.55 -6.91 -15.98
N ALA A 230 -8.49 -6.31 -15.24
CA ALA A 230 -8.34 -4.96 -14.70
C ALA A 230 -7.13 -4.81 -13.77
N LEU A 231 -6.84 -5.82 -12.94
CA LEU A 231 -5.68 -5.78 -12.04
C LEU A 231 -4.36 -5.63 -12.81
N ALA A 232 -4.24 -6.26 -13.99
CA ALA A 232 -3.06 -6.09 -14.84
C ALA A 232 -2.93 -4.67 -15.39
N CYS A 233 -4.04 -4.04 -15.79
CA CYS A 233 -4.05 -2.63 -16.22
C CYS A 233 -3.58 -1.69 -15.10
N VAL A 234 -4.04 -1.93 -13.87
CA VAL A 234 -3.64 -1.13 -12.68
C VAL A 234 -2.14 -1.27 -12.41
N LEU A 235 -1.64 -2.50 -12.33
CA LEU A 235 -0.23 -2.76 -12.06
C LEU A 235 0.65 -2.23 -13.20
N GLY A 236 0.25 -2.45 -14.45
CA GLY A 236 0.94 -1.94 -15.63
C GLY A 236 1.06 -0.42 -15.62
N GLY A 237 -0.04 0.30 -15.36
CA GLY A 237 -0.02 1.77 -15.24
C GLY A 237 0.85 2.27 -14.09
N ALA A 238 0.75 1.65 -12.92
CA ALA A 238 1.54 2.05 -11.76
C ALA A 238 3.04 1.81 -11.96
N ILE A 239 3.40 0.63 -12.49
CA ILE A 239 4.78 0.27 -12.81
C ILE A 239 5.34 1.20 -13.88
N LEU A 240 4.58 1.48 -14.94
CA LEU A 240 5.01 2.36 -16.04
C LEU A 240 5.45 3.73 -15.52
N VAL A 241 4.60 4.39 -14.73
CA VAL A 241 4.93 5.71 -14.16
C VAL A 241 6.11 5.63 -13.20
N CYS A 242 6.14 4.63 -12.31
CA CYS A 242 7.25 4.46 -11.39
C CYS A 242 8.57 4.19 -12.13
N VAL A 243 8.59 3.41 -13.21
CA VAL A 243 9.78 3.19 -14.05
C VAL A 243 10.24 4.49 -14.70
N ILE A 244 9.32 5.23 -15.34
CA ILE A 244 9.64 6.50 -16.00
C ILE A 244 10.24 7.50 -15.00
N LEU A 245 9.61 7.66 -13.83
CA LEU A 245 10.11 8.60 -12.83
C LEU A 245 11.39 8.11 -12.15
N TYR A 246 11.51 6.81 -11.84
CA TYR A 246 12.67 6.28 -11.14
C TYR A 246 13.94 6.23 -12.00
N TYR A 247 13.83 5.81 -13.26
CA TYR A 247 14.97 5.76 -14.18
C TYR A 247 15.12 7.05 -14.98
N GLY A 248 14.03 7.63 -15.47
CA GLY A 248 14.08 8.84 -16.28
C GLY A 248 14.51 10.09 -15.50
N TYR A 249 14.11 10.24 -14.23
CA TYR A 249 14.60 11.32 -13.36
C TYR A 249 15.90 10.95 -12.63
N GLY A 250 16.38 9.70 -12.75
CA GLY A 250 17.62 9.27 -12.08
C GLY A 250 17.51 9.11 -10.57
N ILE A 251 16.33 8.87 -9.98
CA ILE A 251 16.15 8.73 -8.51
C ILE A 251 17.16 7.74 -7.90
N HIS A 252 17.51 6.69 -8.64
CA HIS A 252 18.47 5.67 -8.22
C HIS A 252 19.90 6.20 -7.97
N SER A 253 20.27 7.35 -8.53
CA SER A 253 21.59 7.97 -8.38
C SER A 253 21.61 9.16 -7.41
N HIS A 254 20.46 9.56 -6.87
CA HIS A 254 20.38 10.69 -5.94
C HIS A 254 20.53 10.22 -4.49
N GLU A 255 21.46 10.82 -3.76
CA GLU A 255 21.65 10.56 -2.31
C GLU A 255 20.63 11.31 -1.44
N THR A 256 20.11 12.43 -1.95
CA THR A 256 19.15 13.30 -1.26
C THR A 256 17.91 13.56 -2.10
N THR A 257 16.77 13.72 -1.44
CA THR A 257 15.49 14.08 -2.05
C THR A 257 15.50 15.53 -2.52
N PHE A 258 14.44 15.93 -3.21
CA PHE A 258 14.24 17.33 -3.58
C PHE A 258 14.14 18.28 -2.36
N LEU A 259 13.75 17.75 -1.19
CA LEU A 259 13.68 18.49 0.07
C LEU A 259 14.99 18.44 0.89
N GLY A 260 16.01 17.72 0.40
CA GLY A 260 17.29 17.54 1.10
C GLY A 260 17.30 16.40 2.13
N GLU A 261 16.25 15.59 2.19
CA GLU A 261 16.19 14.40 3.06
C GLU A 261 17.02 13.26 2.46
N LYS A 262 17.57 12.38 3.30
CA LYS A 262 18.31 11.21 2.78
C LYS A 262 17.36 10.21 2.13
N VAL A 263 17.70 9.79 0.92
CA VAL A 263 16.94 8.76 0.19
C VAL A 263 17.22 7.39 0.83
N SER A 264 16.25 6.87 1.57
CA SER A 264 16.33 5.58 2.28
C SER A 264 15.61 4.48 1.50
N LEU A 265 16.26 4.01 0.42
CA LEU A 265 15.72 2.93 -0.40
C LEU A 265 16.16 1.56 0.11
N PRO A 266 15.25 0.56 0.18
CA PRO A 266 15.62 -0.83 0.49
C PRO A 266 16.66 -1.38 -0.49
N SER A 267 17.62 -2.18 -0.01
CA SER A 267 18.68 -2.76 -0.85
C SER A 267 18.14 -3.54 -2.06
N LEU A 268 18.73 -3.29 -3.23
CA LEU A 268 18.41 -4.01 -4.47
C LEU A 268 18.79 -5.50 -4.39
N LYS A 269 19.85 -5.82 -3.64
CA LYS A 269 20.38 -7.18 -3.41
C LYS A 269 19.86 -7.82 -2.13
N GLY A 270 18.68 -7.41 -1.64
CA GLY A 270 18.09 -8.02 -0.44
C GLY A 270 18.02 -9.54 -0.58
N ALA A 271 18.41 -10.25 0.49
CA ALA A 271 18.42 -11.71 0.49
C ALA A 271 17.00 -12.26 0.28
N VAL A 272 16.92 -13.33 -0.52
CA VAL A 272 15.71 -14.16 -0.62
C VAL A 272 15.85 -15.20 0.48
N ASP A 273 15.25 -14.91 1.63
CA ASP A 273 15.26 -15.80 2.80
C ASP A 273 13.94 -16.58 2.90
N ALA A 274 13.95 -17.65 3.70
CA ALA A 274 12.75 -18.45 3.96
C ALA A 274 11.62 -17.60 4.55
N ARG A 275 11.98 -16.58 5.34
CA ARG A 275 11.02 -15.64 5.93
C ARG A 275 10.23 -14.89 4.87
N LEU A 276 10.89 -14.39 3.83
CA LEU A 276 10.25 -13.74 2.69
C LEU A 276 9.33 -14.71 1.97
N VAL A 277 9.84 -15.89 1.61
CA VAL A 277 9.08 -16.86 0.81
C VAL A 277 7.84 -17.35 1.56
N VAL A 278 7.99 -17.74 2.83
CA VAL A 278 6.86 -18.17 3.68
C VAL A 278 5.87 -17.02 3.89
N GLY A 279 6.34 -15.80 4.14
CA GLY A 279 5.49 -14.63 4.26
C GLY A 279 4.69 -14.34 2.99
N SER A 280 5.36 -14.37 1.83
CA SER A 280 4.72 -14.18 0.52
C SER A 280 3.71 -15.28 0.22
N PHE A 281 4.01 -16.52 0.57
CA PHE A 281 3.08 -17.64 0.42
C PHE A 281 1.83 -17.46 1.29
N MET A 282 1.99 -17.17 2.59
CA MET A 282 0.87 -16.88 3.48
C MET A 282 0.04 -15.67 3.03
N PHE A 283 0.70 -14.61 2.58
CA PHE A 283 0.01 -13.45 2.01
C PHE A 283 -0.81 -13.83 0.78
N GLY A 284 -0.25 -14.64 -0.12
CA GLY A 284 -0.95 -15.15 -1.29
C GLY A 284 -2.19 -15.97 -0.92
N ILE A 285 -2.12 -16.84 0.10
CA ILE A 285 -3.30 -17.58 0.59
C ILE A 285 -4.39 -16.61 1.06
N GLY A 286 -4.07 -15.71 1.99
CA GLY A 286 -5.06 -14.78 2.53
C GLY A 286 -5.65 -13.85 1.47
N TRP A 287 -4.82 -13.39 0.53
CA TRP A 287 -5.23 -12.54 -0.58
C TRP A 287 -6.08 -13.29 -1.61
N GLY A 288 -5.75 -14.54 -1.94
CA GLY A 288 -6.56 -15.39 -2.84
C GLY A 288 -7.88 -15.85 -2.23
N LEU A 289 -7.98 -15.93 -0.90
CA LEU A 289 -9.23 -16.23 -0.19
C LEU A 289 -10.17 -15.02 -0.11
N SER A 290 -9.62 -13.83 0.13
CA SER A 290 -10.42 -12.64 0.44
C SER A 290 -10.52 -11.62 -0.69
N GLY A 291 -9.55 -11.59 -1.61
CA GLY A 291 -9.34 -10.49 -2.54
C GLY A 291 -8.89 -9.18 -1.88
N ILE A 292 -8.60 -9.19 -0.57
CA ILE A 292 -8.28 -7.98 0.20
C ILE A 292 -6.78 -7.89 0.45
N CYS A 293 -6.20 -6.76 0.06
CA CYS A 293 -4.83 -6.36 0.39
C CYS A 293 -4.86 -5.20 1.41
N PRO A 294 -3.81 -4.94 2.20
CA PRO A 294 -3.84 -3.87 3.19
C PRO A 294 -4.17 -2.47 2.64
N GLY A 295 -3.85 -2.16 1.38
CA GLY A 295 -4.25 -0.90 0.74
C GLY A 295 -5.77 -0.78 0.58
N PRO A 296 -6.40 -1.66 -0.23
CA PRO A 296 -7.86 -1.77 -0.31
C PRO A 296 -8.53 -1.92 1.06
N GLY A 297 -7.93 -2.65 1.99
CA GLY A 297 -8.36 -2.78 3.38
C GLY A 297 -8.63 -1.44 4.08
N VAL A 298 -7.77 -0.43 3.87
CA VAL A 298 -8.00 0.92 4.42
C VAL A 298 -9.20 1.60 3.75
N THR A 299 -9.32 1.49 2.43
CA THR A 299 -10.40 2.15 1.69
C THR A 299 -11.77 1.65 2.13
N LEU A 300 -11.86 0.37 2.50
CA LEU A 300 -13.09 -0.28 2.96
C LEU A 300 -13.62 0.29 4.28
N LEU A 301 -12.77 0.93 5.09
CA LEU A 301 -13.19 1.59 6.33
C LEU A 301 -14.11 2.80 6.10
N ALA A 302 -14.12 3.37 4.89
CA ALA A 302 -14.87 4.59 4.57
C ALA A 302 -16.26 4.34 3.93
N TYR A 303 -16.70 3.09 3.78
CA TYR A 303 -17.95 2.73 3.07
C TYR A 303 -19.14 2.41 4.00
N THR A 304 -20.35 2.31 3.44
CA THR A 304 -21.67 2.39 4.12
C THR A 304 -21.83 1.42 5.29
N ASN A 305 -21.32 0.19 5.17
CA ASN A 305 -21.20 -0.74 6.26
C ASN A 305 -19.73 -0.93 6.64
N ALA A 306 -19.27 -0.22 7.67
CA ALA A 306 -17.89 -0.28 8.10
C ALA A 306 -17.51 -1.63 8.73
N VAL A 307 -18.48 -2.44 9.19
CA VAL A 307 -18.20 -3.65 10.00
C VAL A 307 -17.37 -4.69 9.23
N PRO A 308 -17.73 -5.11 7.99
CA PRO A 308 -16.89 -6.03 7.21
C PRO A 308 -15.48 -5.51 6.97
N GLY A 309 -15.35 -4.21 6.65
CA GLY A 309 -14.06 -3.54 6.45
C GLY A 309 -13.22 -3.50 7.73
N LEU A 310 -13.83 -3.20 8.88
CA LEU A 310 -13.21 -3.20 10.19
C LEU A 310 -12.76 -4.61 10.61
N CYS A 311 -13.56 -5.64 10.33
CA CYS A 311 -13.19 -7.02 10.62
C CYS A 311 -12.00 -7.46 9.75
N ALA A 312 -12.06 -7.22 8.43
CA ALA A 312 -10.95 -7.54 7.53
C ALA A 312 -9.65 -6.79 7.92
N TYR A 313 -9.75 -5.49 8.15
CA TYR A 313 -8.59 -4.66 8.48
C TYR A 313 -8.08 -4.90 9.90
N GLY A 314 -8.97 -5.12 10.87
CA GLY A 314 -8.62 -5.53 12.22
C GLY A 314 -7.87 -6.86 12.25
N GLY A 315 -8.29 -7.82 11.41
CA GLY A 315 -7.55 -9.04 11.14
C GLY A 315 -6.13 -8.75 10.64
N ILE A 316 -5.98 -7.90 9.62
CA ILE A 316 -4.67 -7.51 9.07
C ILE A 316 -3.75 -6.92 10.15
N ILE A 317 -4.27 -5.99 10.97
CA ILE A 317 -3.51 -5.39 12.07
C ILE A 317 -3.10 -6.47 13.08
N LEU A 318 -4.04 -7.30 13.53
CA LEU A 318 -3.75 -8.35 14.50
C LEU A 318 -2.72 -9.34 13.95
N GLY A 319 -2.82 -9.73 12.68
CA GLY A 319 -1.85 -10.60 12.03
C GLY A 319 -0.44 -10.01 12.01
N GLN A 320 -0.31 -8.70 11.77
CA GLN A 320 0.99 -8.03 11.88
C GLN A 320 1.51 -7.96 13.32
N VAL A 321 0.63 -7.77 14.30
CA VAL A 321 0.98 -7.83 15.73
C VAL A 321 1.48 -9.22 16.11
N VAL A 322 0.77 -10.28 15.69
CA VAL A 322 1.15 -11.69 15.91
C VAL A 322 2.51 -11.99 15.29
N GLY A 323 2.74 -11.60 14.04
CA GLY A 323 4.04 -11.75 13.39
C GLY A 323 5.15 -11.01 14.16
N SER A 324 4.86 -9.81 14.67
CA SER A 324 5.81 -9.04 15.47
C SER A 324 6.14 -9.64 16.83
N ALA A 325 5.16 -10.25 17.49
CA ALA A 325 5.36 -10.96 18.74
C ALA A 325 6.26 -12.19 18.52
N PHE A 326 5.99 -12.96 17.46
CA PHE A 326 6.77 -14.15 17.11
C PHE A 326 8.26 -13.84 16.90
N ASP A 327 8.57 -12.73 16.23
CA ASP A 327 9.95 -12.27 16.07
C ASP A 327 10.61 -11.92 17.40
N ARG A 328 9.89 -11.21 18.30
CA ARG A 328 10.42 -10.84 19.63
C ARG A 328 10.73 -12.07 20.50
N PHE A 329 10.04 -13.19 20.31
CA PHE A 329 10.35 -14.44 21.01
C PHE A 329 11.59 -15.14 20.45
N LYS A 330 11.86 -15.04 19.14
CA LYS A 330 13.04 -15.66 18.52
C LYS A 330 14.33 -14.85 18.66
N THR A 331 14.25 -13.54 18.89
CA THR A 331 15.39 -12.71 19.32
C THR A 331 15.18 -12.25 20.75
N PRO A 332 15.55 -13.07 21.76
CA PRO A 332 15.65 -12.59 23.13
C PRO A 332 16.57 -11.37 23.15
N ARG A 333 16.05 -10.29 23.74
CA ARG A 333 16.76 -9.04 24.03
C ARG A 333 18.17 -9.38 24.53
N GLU A 334 19.19 -9.11 23.72
CA GLU A 334 20.58 -9.12 24.19
C GLU A 334 20.61 -8.25 25.44
N LYS A 335 21.04 -8.85 26.55
CA LYS A 335 20.96 -8.28 27.89
C LYS A 335 21.61 -6.90 27.88
N ILE A 336 20.86 -5.92 28.37
CA ILE A 336 21.41 -4.70 28.96
C ILE A 336 22.28 -5.15 30.13
N THR A 337 23.60 -5.24 29.93
CA THR A 337 24.53 -5.17 31.06
C THR A 337 24.67 -3.71 31.42
N THR A 338 23.99 -3.36 32.50
CA THR A 338 24.40 -2.32 33.43
C THR A 338 25.87 -2.54 33.82
N ALA A 339 26.77 -1.71 33.30
CA ALA A 339 27.93 -1.23 34.03
C ALA A 339 27.63 0.26 34.21
N SER A 340 26.93 0.61 35.29
CA SER A 340 27.54 1.21 36.49
C SER A 340 28.27 2.50 36.14
N GLU A 341 27.67 3.59 36.60
CA GLU A 341 28.31 4.85 36.94
C GLU A 341 29.72 4.61 37.51
N ASP A 342 30.70 5.33 36.97
CA ASP A 342 31.85 5.93 37.65
C ASP A 342 33.05 6.03 36.69
N GLU A 343 33.20 7.19 36.06
CA GLU A 343 34.45 7.98 35.99
C GLU A 343 34.30 9.09 34.94
N VAL A 344 33.97 10.27 35.44
CA VAL A 344 34.34 11.54 34.80
C VAL A 344 35.74 11.88 35.34
N PRO A 345 36.79 11.96 34.52
CA PRO A 345 37.93 12.77 34.87
C PRO A 345 37.72 14.17 34.29
N ALA A 346 37.70 15.13 35.20
CA ALA A 346 37.69 16.55 34.95
C ALA A 346 38.96 17.03 34.21
N LYS A 347 38.78 18.12 33.45
CA LYS A 347 39.74 19.17 33.08
C LYS A 347 41.08 18.76 32.46
N ASN A 348 41.39 19.38 31.31
CA ASN A 348 42.43 20.41 31.26
C ASN A 348 42.33 21.22 29.95
N THR A 349 41.73 22.40 30.06
CA THR A 349 42.13 23.57 29.26
C THR A 349 43.30 24.23 29.99
N GLU A 350 44.45 24.34 29.34
CA GLU A 350 45.39 25.48 29.43
C GLU A 350 46.68 25.17 28.64
N GLY A 351 47.12 26.12 27.80
CA GLY A 351 48.51 26.21 27.33
C GLY A 351 48.74 26.25 25.81
N ILE A 352 48.49 27.40 25.18
CA ILE A 352 49.35 27.98 24.12
C ILE A 352 50.46 28.73 24.88
N PRO A 353 51.76 28.71 24.50
CA PRO A 353 52.31 28.93 23.16
C PRO A 353 52.93 27.73 22.45
#